data_AF-V6TP22-F1
#
_entry.id   AF-V6TP22-F1
#
_cell.length_a   1.000
_cell.length_b   1.000
_cell.length_c   1.000
_cell.angle_alpha   90.00
_cell.angle_beta   90.00
_cell.angle_gamma   90.00
#
_symmetry.space_group_name_H-M   'P 1'
#
loop_
_entity.id
_entity.type
_entity.pdbx_description
1 polymer ?
#
loop_
_entity_poly.entity_id
_entity_poly.type
_entity_poly.pdbx_seq_one_letter_code
_entity_poly.pdbx_strand_id
1 'polypeptide(L)'
;HFSCAECNSNANQDSCTACYPGHVLSKSDSSTTGTCIPECTGRYAENCEANQCTAVLGGSKYCSKCKSGYVPVDGLCVSATARAPNGCTPGDGICSSCTGTYFLQSGGCYNTKALPGSSVCTAVTGNNGQCSQCANTLSPNDGVCPACPAGCSKCSNTNTCTECLAGYYKSGTSCVKCSENSSNGGNTITGVENCVSCAPPSGSGPVTCYVTQTPTVDPTDPSTNKGGLSSGAIAGISVAVIAVVGGLVGFLCWWFICRGKA
;
A
#
# COMPACT_ATOMS: atom_id res chain seq x y z
N HIS A 1 11.03 -2.03 -5.84
CA HIS A 1 10.58 -1.71 -7.21
C HIS A 1 9.73 -0.43 -7.20
N PHE A 2 9.64 0.34 -8.31
CA PHE A 2 8.92 1.64 -8.34
C PHE A 2 7.40 1.52 -8.16
N SER A 3 6.82 0.36 -8.42
CA SER A 3 5.38 0.11 -8.28
C SER A 3 4.96 -0.48 -6.92
N CYS A 4 5.91 -1.00 -6.12
CA CYS A 4 5.59 -1.58 -4.81
C CYS A 4 5.75 -0.55 -3.69
N ALA A 5 4.73 -0.40 -2.85
CA ALA A 5 4.84 0.33 -1.59
C ALA A 5 5.59 -0.50 -0.53
N GLU A 6 5.39 -1.82 -0.55
CA GLU A 6 6.06 -2.78 0.33
C GLU A 6 6.46 -4.03 -0.44
N CYS A 7 7.55 -4.68 -0.04
CA CYS A 7 8.08 -5.87 -0.70
C CYS A 7 8.48 -6.92 0.35
N ASN A 8 8.42 -8.20 -0.04
CA ASN A 8 8.92 -9.30 0.78
C ASN A 8 10.28 -9.79 0.27
N SER A 9 11.29 -9.81 1.15
CA SER A 9 12.60 -10.47 0.98
C SER A 9 13.53 -9.94 -0.13
N ASN A 10 13.03 -9.27 -1.17
CA ASN A 10 13.84 -8.67 -2.24
C ASN A 10 13.08 -7.51 -2.92
N ALA A 11 13.77 -6.78 -3.80
CA ALA A 11 13.23 -5.60 -4.48
C ALA A 11 12.64 -5.86 -5.88
N ASN A 12 12.42 -7.13 -6.25
CA ASN A 12 11.90 -7.53 -7.56
C ASN A 12 10.44 -7.06 -7.75
N GLN A 13 9.98 -7.01 -8.99
CA GLN A 13 8.63 -6.53 -9.31
C GLN A 13 7.52 -7.47 -8.83
N ASP A 14 7.82 -8.76 -8.66
CA ASP A 14 6.90 -9.83 -8.25
C ASP A 14 6.92 -10.11 -6.73
N SER A 15 7.73 -9.37 -5.98
CA SER A 15 7.83 -9.49 -4.52
C SER A 15 6.96 -8.49 -3.77
N CYS A 16 6.12 -7.70 -4.45
CA CYS A 16 5.29 -6.69 -3.78
C CYS A 16 4.32 -7.35 -2.79
N THR A 17 4.16 -6.77 -1.61
CA THR A 17 3.13 -7.13 -0.61
C THR A 17 2.08 -6.04 -0.45
N ALA A 18 2.39 -4.81 -0.87
CA ALA A 18 1.47 -3.69 -0.96
C ALA A 18 1.86 -2.78 -2.12
N CYS A 19 0.87 -2.06 -2.66
CA CYS A 19 1.03 -1.17 -3.81
C CYS A 19 0.80 0.29 -3.42
N TYR A 20 1.42 1.21 -4.15
CA TYR A 20 1.08 2.62 -4.02
C TYR A 20 -0.38 2.85 -4.45
N PRO A 21 -1.08 3.86 -3.89
CA PRO A 21 -2.41 4.25 -4.33
C PRO A 21 -2.50 4.42 -5.86
N GLY A 22 -3.61 4.00 -6.45
CA GLY A 22 -3.77 3.92 -7.91
C GLY A 22 -3.31 2.59 -8.52
N HIS A 23 -2.75 1.69 -7.72
CA HIS A 23 -2.31 0.36 -8.14
C HIS A 23 -2.88 -0.73 -7.25
N VAL A 24 -3.07 -1.93 -7.80
CA VAL A 24 -3.64 -3.09 -7.13
C VAL A 24 -2.66 -4.26 -7.17
N LEU A 25 -2.62 -5.03 -6.07
CA LEU A 25 -1.72 -6.18 -5.94
C LEU A 25 -2.25 -7.38 -6.72
N SER A 26 -1.68 -7.65 -7.89
CA SER A 26 -1.97 -8.82 -8.70
C SER A 26 -1.12 -10.01 -8.26
N LYS A 27 -1.76 -11.01 -7.65
CA LYS A 27 -1.13 -12.24 -7.13
C LYS A 27 -2.03 -13.46 -7.29
N SER A 28 -1.46 -14.65 -7.44
CA SER A 28 -2.22 -15.89 -7.35
C SER A 28 -2.75 -16.12 -5.92
N ASP A 29 -3.79 -16.95 -5.80
CA ASP A 29 -4.44 -17.24 -4.51
C ASP A 29 -3.50 -17.90 -3.50
N SER A 30 -2.51 -18.66 -3.98
CA SER A 30 -1.48 -19.32 -3.18
C SER A 30 -0.31 -18.42 -2.81
N SER A 31 -0.22 -17.21 -3.36
CA SER A 31 0.92 -16.32 -3.17
C SER A 31 0.64 -15.24 -2.13
N THR A 32 1.65 -14.89 -1.35
CA THR A 32 1.66 -13.72 -0.45
C THR A 32 2.28 -12.49 -1.09
N THR A 33 2.95 -12.66 -2.23
CA THR A 33 3.53 -11.57 -3.03
C THR A 33 2.95 -11.54 -4.44
N GLY A 34 3.12 -10.43 -5.13
CA GLY A 34 2.73 -10.32 -6.52
C GLY A 34 3.27 -9.05 -7.16
N THR A 35 2.65 -8.68 -8.27
CA THR A 35 2.99 -7.47 -9.02
C THR A 35 1.95 -6.38 -8.78
N CYS A 36 2.39 -5.15 -8.66
CA CYS A 36 1.48 -4.00 -8.64
C CYS A 36 1.16 -3.57 -10.07
N ILE A 37 -0.11 -3.66 -10.45
CA ILE A 37 -0.62 -3.21 -11.75
C ILE A 37 -1.55 -2.02 -11.55
N PRO A 38 -1.75 -1.15 -12.55
CA PRO A 38 -2.70 -0.04 -12.44
C PRO A 38 -4.10 -0.54 -12.03
N GLU A 39 -4.78 0.21 -11.17
CA GLU A 39 -6.15 -0.09 -10.78
C GLU A 39 -7.09 -0.20 -11.99
N CYS A 40 -8.15 -0.99 -11.87
CA CYS A 40 -9.11 -1.16 -12.97
C CYS A 40 -8.49 -1.68 -14.28
N THR A 41 -7.44 -2.50 -14.20
CA THR A 41 -6.82 -3.14 -15.37
C THR A 41 -6.63 -4.65 -15.18
N GLY A 42 -6.34 -5.36 -16.29
CA GLY A 42 -6.14 -6.81 -16.30
C GLY A 42 -7.31 -7.54 -15.64
N ARG A 43 -6.99 -8.54 -14.82
CA ARG A 43 -7.98 -9.35 -14.09
C ARG A 43 -8.94 -8.57 -13.18
N TYR A 44 -8.57 -7.35 -12.76
CA TYR A 44 -9.42 -6.48 -11.92
C TYR A 44 -10.42 -5.67 -12.74
N ALA A 45 -10.33 -5.70 -14.07
CA ALA A 45 -11.32 -5.15 -15.00
C ALA A 45 -12.12 -6.24 -15.73
N GLU A 46 -11.61 -7.46 -15.77
CA GLU A 46 -12.30 -8.61 -16.36
C GLU A 46 -13.66 -8.82 -15.72
N ASN A 47 -14.69 -8.93 -16.56
CA ASN A 47 -16.11 -9.08 -16.14
C ASN A 47 -16.63 -7.97 -15.23
N CYS A 48 -15.93 -6.86 -15.07
CA CYS A 48 -16.46 -5.68 -14.42
C CYS A 48 -17.48 -4.99 -15.33
N GLU A 49 -18.58 -4.50 -14.76
CA GLU A 49 -19.53 -3.69 -15.52
C GLU A 49 -18.93 -2.35 -15.93
N ALA A 50 -19.41 -1.80 -17.04
CA ALA A 50 -18.92 -0.53 -17.54
C ALA A 50 -19.11 0.57 -16.48
N ASN A 51 -18.06 1.35 -16.24
CA ASN A 51 -18.03 2.43 -15.23
C ASN A 51 -18.23 1.98 -13.77
N GLN A 52 -18.10 0.69 -13.47
CA GLN A 52 -18.25 0.15 -12.11
C GLN A 52 -16.91 -0.09 -11.40
N CYS A 53 -15.81 0.50 -11.87
CA CYS A 53 -14.56 0.55 -11.09
C CYS A 53 -14.59 1.72 -10.10
N THR A 54 -15.45 1.61 -9.09
CA THR A 54 -15.76 2.71 -8.15
C THR A 54 -15.56 2.36 -6.68
N ALA A 55 -15.29 1.09 -6.35
CA ALA A 55 -15.01 0.69 -4.97
C ALA A 55 -13.60 1.13 -4.58
N VAL A 56 -13.45 2.00 -3.59
CA VAL A 56 -12.14 2.48 -3.13
C VAL A 56 -11.72 1.71 -1.87
N LEU A 57 -10.60 1.00 -1.93
CA LEU A 57 -10.00 0.28 -0.82
C LEU A 57 -8.51 0.56 -0.77
N GLY A 58 -7.99 0.98 0.39
CA GLY A 58 -6.55 1.21 0.57
C GLY A 58 -5.95 2.28 -0.35
N GLY A 59 -6.77 3.19 -0.89
CA GLY A 59 -6.34 4.21 -1.85
C GLY A 59 -6.37 3.78 -3.32
N SER A 60 -6.87 2.58 -3.63
CA SER A 60 -7.00 2.08 -5.00
C SER A 60 -8.43 1.66 -5.33
N LYS A 61 -8.79 1.68 -6.61
CA LYS A 61 -10.11 1.34 -7.12
C LYS A 61 -10.22 -0.11 -7.56
N TYR A 62 -11.40 -0.67 -7.30
CA TYR A 62 -11.80 -2.02 -7.63
C TYR A 62 -13.19 -2.03 -8.23
N CYS A 63 -13.55 -3.16 -8.84
CA CYS A 63 -14.89 -3.36 -9.35
C CYS A 63 -15.91 -3.42 -8.19
N SER A 64 -16.93 -2.57 -8.24
CA SER A 64 -18.05 -2.54 -7.28
C SER A 64 -19.27 -3.32 -7.78
N LYS A 65 -19.40 -3.51 -9.10
CA LYS A 65 -20.44 -4.34 -9.72
C LYS A 65 -19.90 -5.07 -10.94
N CYS A 66 -20.08 -6.38 -10.96
CA CYS A 66 -19.69 -7.28 -12.02
C CYS A 66 -20.84 -7.54 -13.01
N LYS A 67 -20.49 -8.07 -14.18
CA LYS A 67 -21.45 -8.50 -15.20
C LYS A 67 -22.33 -9.62 -14.68
N SER A 68 -23.49 -9.79 -15.30
CA SER A 68 -24.40 -10.89 -14.98
C SER A 68 -23.67 -12.25 -15.00
N GLY A 69 -23.93 -13.06 -13.97
CA GLY A 69 -23.24 -14.33 -13.74
C GLY A 69 -21.92 -14.24 -12.95
N TYR A 70 -21.51 -13.03 -12.54
CA TYR A 70 -20.31 -12.78 -11.74
C TYR A 70 -20.62 -11.89 -10.52
N VAL A 71 -19.76 -11.96 -9.50
CA VAL A 71 -19.84 -11.10 -8.29
C VAL A 71 -18.44 -10.68 -7.81
N PRO A 72 -18.30 -9.52 -7.12
CA PRO A 72 -17.00 -9.01 -6.71
C PRO A 72 -16.53 -9.68 -5.41
N VAL A 73 -15.41 -10.42 -5.49
CA VAL A 73 -14.72 -11.00 -4.33
C VAL A 73 -13.25 -10.60 -4.38
N ASP A 74 -12.76 -9.99 -3.30
CA ASP A 74 -11.40 -9.44 -3.22
C ASP A 74 -11.05 -8.48 -4.39
N GLY A 75 -12.07 -7.79 -4.91
CA GLY A 75 -11.98 -6.86 -6.03
C GLY A 75 -11.97 -7.50 -7.42
N LEU A 76 -12.06 -8.83 -7.51
CA LEU A 76 -12.16 -9.59 -8.76
C LEU A 76 -13.60 -10.02 -9.02
N CYS A 77 -14.02 -9.98 -10.29
CA CYS A 77 -15.30 -10.53 -10.70
C CYS A 77 -15.19 -12.05 -10.90
N VAL A 78 -15.63 -12.81 -9.90
CA VAL A 78 -15.60 -14.27 -9.90
C VAL A 78 -16.95 -14.84 -10.34
N SER A 79 -16.93 -15.99 -11.01
CA SER A 79 -18.17 -16.65 -11.47
C SER A 79 -19.05 -17.05 -10.30
N ALA A 80 -20.36 -16.75 -10.42
CA ALA A 80 -21.39 -17.12 -9.46
C ALA A 80 -22.35 -18.22 -9.97
N THR A 81 -22.16 -18.70 -11.21
CA THR A 81 -23.10 -19.61 -11.89
C THR A 81 -22.81 -21.08 -11.65
N ALA A 82 -21.55 -21.45 -11.39
CA ALA A 82 -21.17 -22.86 -11.16
C ALA A 82 -21.24 -23.28 -9.69
N ARG A 83 -20.84 -22.38 -8.78
CA ARG A 83 -20.86 -22.57 -7.33
C ARG A 83 -20.86 -21.21 -6.65
N ALA A 84 -21.44 -21.12 -5.45
CA ALA A 84 -21.29 -19.94 -4.62
C ALA A 84 -19.79 -19.67 -4.37
N PRO A 85 -19.29 -18.46 -4.71
CA PRO A 85 -17.91 -18.09 -4.46
C PRO A 85 -17.65 -17.99 -2.96
N ASN A 86 -16.40 -18.18 -2.56
CA ASN A 86 -16.04 -18.17 -1.15
C ASN A 86 -16.35 -16.80 -0.51
N GLY A 87 -16.99 -16.83 0.66
CA GLY A 87 -17.25 -15.62 1.44
C GLY A 87 -18.33 -14.69 0.91
N CYS A 88 -19.04 -15.03 -0.18
CA CYS A 88 -20.04 -14.17 -0.81
C CYS A 88 -21.34 -14.92 -1.12
N THR A 89 -22.48 -14.35 -0.75
CA THR A 89 -23.79 -14.77 -1.22
C THR A 89 -24.14 -14.00 -2.51
N PRO A 90 -24.21 -14.67 -3.68
CA PRO A 90 -24.40 -13.97 -4.94
C PRO A 90 -25.72 -13.22 -5.05
N GLY A 91 -25.66 -12.02 -5.63
CA GLY A 91 -26.80 -11.24 -6.11
C GLY A 91 -26.60 -10.85 -7.58
N ASP A 92 -27.35 -9.84 -8.05
CA ASP A 92 -27.23 -9.34 -9.43
C ASP A 92 -25.97 -8.47 -9.61
N GLY A 93 -24.85 -9.12 -9.95
CA GLY A 93 -23.57 -8.45 -10.19
C GLY A 93 -22.84 -8.00 -8.93
N ILE A 94 -23.40 -8.25 -7.74
CA ILE A 94 -22.85 -7.86 -6.44
C ILE A 94 -22.96 -9.02 -5.44
N CYS A 95 -22.24 -8.93 -4.34
CA CYS A 95 -22.47 -9.76 -3.16
C CYS A 95 -23.58 -9.14 -2.31
N SER A 96 -24.62 -9.93 -2.01
CA SER A 96 -25.73 -9.50 -1.15
C SER A 96 -25.39 -9.55 0.34
N SER A 97 -24.54 -10.50 0.72
CA SER A 97 -23.94 -10.60 2.05
C SER A 97 -22.59 -11.31 1.96
N CYS A 98 -21.79 -11.15 3.02
CA CYS A 98 -20.49 -11.79 3.13
C CYS A 98 -20.45 -12.73 4.34
N THR A 99 -19.62 -13.76 4.26
CA THR A 99 -19.51 -14.81 5.30
C THR A 99 -18.05 -15.09 5.66
N GLY A 100 -17.85 -15.78 6.80
CA GLY A 100 -16.51 -16.14 7.26
C GLY A 100 -15.68 -14.91 7.62
N THR A 101 -14.49 -14.79 7.04
CA THR A 101 -13.57 -13.65 7.29
C THR A 101 -13.75 -12.49 6.30
N TYR A 102 -14.88 -12.44 5.59
CA TYR A 102 -15.15 -11.41 4.59
C TYR A 102 -16.11 -10.36 5.13
N PHE A 103 -15.90 -9.10 4.78
CA PHE A 103 -16.83 -8.00 5.04
C PHE A 103 -17.39 -7.44 3.74
N LEU A 104 -18.61 -6.91 3.80
CA LEU A 104 -19.32 -6.29 2.69
C LEU A 104 -18.93 -4.81 2.60
N GLN A 105 -18.45 -4.39 1.44
CA GLN A 105 -18.14 -2.99 1.15
C GLN A 105 -18.46 -2.72 -0.32
N SER A 106 -19.18 -1.63 -0.61
CA SER A 106 -19.41 -1.18 -2.00
C SER A 106 -19.86 -2.28 -2.99
N GLY A 107 -20.69 -3.24 -2.54
CA GLY A 107 -21.20 -4.34 -3.36
C GLY A 107 -20.29 -5.58 -3.49
N GLY A 108 -19.09 -5.56 -2.90
CA GLY A 108 -18.14 -6.68 -2.92
C GLY A 108 -17.85 -7.25 -1.54
N CYS A 109 -17.38 -8.51 -1.51
CA CYS A 109 -16.86 -9.14 -0.30
C CYS A 109 -15.33 -9.12 -0.29
N TYR A 110 -14.74 -8.62 0.80
CA TYR A 110 -13.29 -8.50 0.92
C TYR A 110 -12.76 -9.19 2.17
N ASN A 111 -11.66 -9.93 2.04
CA ASN A 111 -11.06 -10.71 3.11
C ASN A 111 -10.32 -9.79 4.10
N THR A 112 -10.57 -9.93 5.41
CA THR A 112 -9.88 -9.09 6.42
C THR A 112 -8.40 -9.41 6.61
N LYS A 113 -7.91 -10.53 6.08
CA LYS A 113 -6.53 -11.01 6.25
C LYS A 113 -5.64 -10.74 5.04
N ALA A 114 -6.19 -10.23 3.94
CA ALA A 114 -5.45 -10.01 2.71
C ALA A 114 -5.88 -8.71 2.03
N LEU A 115 -5.00 -8.15 1.21
CA LEU A 115 -5.37 -7.02 0.36
C LEU A 115 -6.39 -7.45 -0.70
N PRO A 116 -7.36 -6.58 -1.03
CA PRO A 116 -7.48 -5.21 -0.51
C PRO A 116 -8.22 -5.09 0.83
N GLY A 117 -8.92 -6.13 1.30
CA GLY A 117 -9.82 -6.04 2.45
C GLY A 117 -9.15 -5.63 3.76
N SER A 118 -7.95 -6.15 4.04
CA SER A 118 -7.19 -5.82 5.27
C SER A 118 -6.82 -4.34 5.39
N SER A 119 -6.85 -3.58 4.29
CA SER A 119 -6.63 -2.13 4.30
C SER A 119 -7.81 -1.31 4.81
N VAL A 120 -8.99 -1.93 4.93
CA VAL A 120 -10.23 -1.27 5.37
C VAL A 120 -10.73 -1.88 6.67
N CYS A 121 -10.72 -3.20 6.77
CA CYS A 121 -11.27 -3.94 7.90
C CYS A 121 -10.30 -5.04 8.37
N THR A 122 -10.02 -5.09 9.67
CA THR A 122 -9.12 -6.08 10.28
C THR A 122 -9.87 -7.19 11.01
N ALA A 123 -11.15 -7.00 11.33
CA ALA A 123 -11.98 -8.01 11.99
C ALA A 123 -13.45 -7.92 11.58
N VAL A 124 -14.10 -9.08 11.50
CA VAL A 124 -15.55 -9.22 11.30
C VAL A 124 -16.14 -9.96 12.50
N THR A 125 -17.38 -9.64 12.85
CA THR A 125 -18.11 -10.32 13.92
C THR A 125 -19.46 -10.80 13.41
N GLY A 126 -19.90 -11.99 13.83
CA GLY A 126 -21.26 -12.46 13.58
C GLY A 126 -21.54 -13.09 12.22
N ASN A 127 -20.53 -13.45 11.42
CA ASN A 127 -20.66 -14.12 10.12
C ASN A 127 -21.65 -13.43 9.13
N ASN A 128 -21.97 -12.16 9.34
CA ASN A 128 -22.96 -11.41 8.57
C ASN A 128 -22.31 -10.41 7.60
N GLY A 129 -20.98 -10.43 7.49
CA GLY A 129 -20.24 -9.54 6.60
C GLY A 129 -20.02 -8.13 7.16
N GLN A 130 -20.30 -7.89 8.44
CA GLN A 130 -20.07 -6.58 9.05
C GLN A 130 -18.66 -6.49 9.62
N CYS A 131 -17.99 -5.37 9.31
CA CYS A 131 -16.72 -5.04 9.90
C CYS A 131 -16.90 -4.62 11.37
N SER A 132 -16.14 -5.23 12.27
CA SER A 132 -16.12 -4.87 13.70
C SER A 132 -14.90 -4.06 14.10
N GLN A 133 -13.83 -4.07 13.30
CA GLN A 133 -12.65 -3.26 13.54
C GLN A 133 -12.09 -2.70 12.23
N CYS A 134 -12.09 -1.37 12.11
CA CYS A 134 -11.55 -0.68 10.94
C CYS A 134 -10.04 -0.55 11.02
N ALA A 135 -9.37 -0.72 9.88
CA ALA A 135 -7.93 -0.55 9.74
C ALA A 135 -7.47 0.90 9.98
N ASN A 136 -8.37 1.86 9.73
CA ASN A 136 -8.10 3.29 9.81
C ASN A 136 -8.29 3.89 11.22
N THR A 137 -8.50 3.06 12.24
CA THR A 137 -8.72 3.41 13.66
C THR A 137 -10.06 4.04 14.01
N LEU A 138 -10.94 4.30 13.04
CA LEU A 138 -12.29 4.77 13.31
C LEU A 138 -13.20 3.61 13.79
N SER A 139 -14.27 3.97 14.49
CA SER A 139 -15.32 3.01 14.84
C SER A 139 -16.18 2.70 13.61
N PRO A 140 -16.50 1.42 13.33
CA PRO A 140 -17.47 1.06 12.30
C PRO A 140 -18.84 1.65 12.63
N ASN A 141 -19.58 2.05 11.60
CA ASN A 141 -20.99 2.43 11.68
C ASN A 141 -21.83 1.38 10.94
N ASP A 142 -22.69 0.67 11.67
CA ASP A 142 -23.49 -0.45 11.14
C ASP A 142 -22.70 -1.50 10.35
N GLY A 143 -21.45 -1.76 10.79
CA GLY A 143 -20.56 -2.72 10.15
C GLY A 143 -19.77 -2.17 8.96
N VAL A 144 -19.90 -0.88 8.65
CA VAL A 144 -19.17 -0.21 7.56
C VAL A 144 -18.13 0.74 8.15
N CYS A 145 -16.91 0.69 7.63
CA CYS A 145 -15.84 1.58 8.06
C CYS A 145 -15.96 2.95 7.39
N PRO A 146 -16.04 4.05 8.16
CA PRO A 146 -16.04 5.39 7.57
C PRO A 146 -14.73 5.66 6.82
N ALA A 147 -14.79 6.44 5.73
CA ALA A 147 -13.61 6.79 4.97
C ALA A 147 -12.80 7.92 5.64
N CYS A 148 -11.47 7.83 5.53
CA CYS A 148 -10.58 8.93 5.87
C CYS A 148 -10.48 9.95 4.70
N PRO A 149 -9.92 11.16 4.95
CA PRO A 149 -9.56 12.08 3.88
C PRO A 149 -8.74 11.43 2.76
N ALA A 150 -8.78 12.00 1.56
CA ALA A 150 -7.95 11.52 0.44
C ALA A 150 -6.46 11.47 0.82
N GLY A 151 -5.76 10.41 0.41
CA GLY A 151 -4.34 10.21 0.72
C GLY A 151 -4.06 9.72 2.15
N CYS A 152 -5.08 9.47 2.97
CA CYS A 152 -4.94 9.15 4.38
C CYS A 152 -5.19 7.65 4.65
N SER A 153 -4.28 7.00 5.39
CA SER A 153 -4.42 5.60 5.82
C SER A 153 -5.08 5.46 7.18
N LYS A 154 -4.82 6.39 8.11
CA LYS A 154 -5.46 6.47 9.43
C LYS A 154 -5.85 7.89 9.76
N CYS A 155 -7.00 8.06 10.38
CA CYS A 155 -7.54 9.36 10.73
C CYS A 155 -8.26 9.31 12.07
N SER A 156 -8.32 10.45 12.78
CA SER A 156 -9.10 10.57 14.01
C SER A 156 -10.56 10.95 13.73
N ASN A 157 -10.83 11.51 12.56
CA ASN A 157 -12.15 11.80 12.02
C ASN A 157 -12.05 12.00 10.49
N THR A 158 -13.17 12.30 9.83
CA THR A 158 -13.26 12.46 8.38
C THR A 158 -12.48 13.65 7.79
N ASN A 159 -11.91 14.52 8.63
CA ASN A 159 -11.17 15.72 8.23
C ASN A 159 -9.71 15.73 8.73
N THR A 160 -9.37 14.92 9.73
CA THR A 160 -8.05 14.95 10.39
C THR A 160 -7.29 13.65 10.16
N CYS A 161 -6.31 13.72 9.28
CA CYS A 161 -5.42 12.61 9.00
C CYS A 161 -4.30 12.48 10.04
N THR A 162 -4.10 11.27 10.55
CA THR A 162 -3.03 10.96 11.50
C THR A 162 -1.85 10.28 10.81
N GLU A 163 -2.11 9.44 9.80
CA GLU A 163 -1.12 8.71 9.01
C GLU A 163 -1.47 8.72 7.52
N CYS A 164 -0.48 8.97 6.66
CA CYS A 164 -0.67 9.04 5.22
C CYS A 164 -0.47 7.70 4.54
N LEU A 165 -1.09 7.52 3.37
CA LEU A 165 -0.78 6.42 2.46
C LEU A 165 0.65 6.57 1.92
N ALA A 166 1.25 5.46 1.49
CA ALA A 166 2.54 5.47 0.82
C ALA A 166 2.51 6.39 -0.42
N GLY A 167 3.58 7.15 -0.63
CA GLY A 167 3.66 8.17 -1.68
C GLY A 167 3.03 9.52 -1.32
N TYR A 168 2.61 9.69 -0.06
CA TYR A 168 2.15 10.95 0.49
C TYR A 168 2.97 11.33 1.73
N TYR A 169 3.18 12.63 1.94
CA TYR A 169 3.71 13.18 3.18
C TYR A 169 2.62 13.95 3.94
N LYS A 170 2.79 14.05 5.25
CA LYS A 170 1.85 14.76 6.13
C LYS A 170 2.14 16.27 6.11
N SER A 171 1.11 17.07 5.89
CA SER A 171 1.16 18.53 5.98
C SER A 171 0.00 19.02 6.85
N GLY A 172 0.29 19.34 8.11
CA GLY A 172 -0.73 19.60 9.12
C GLY A 172 -1.62 18.37 9.37
N THR A 173 -2.92 18.50 9.07
CA THR A 173 -3.93 17.45 9.22
C THR A 173 -4.28 16.73 7.92
N SER A 174 -3.56 17.02 6.84
CA SER A 174 -3.82 16.47 5.50
C SER A 174 -2.59 15.75 4.94
N CYS A 175 -2.80 14.93 3.94
CA CYS A 175 -1.75 14.23 3.20
C CYS A 175 -1.63 14.83 1.81
N VAL A 176 -0.39 15.05 1.37
CA VAL A 176 -0.07 15.63 0.06
C VAL A 176 0.86 14.67 -0.65
N LYS A 177 0.68 14.48 -1.96
CA LYS A 177 1.54 13.57 -2.73
C LYS A 177 2.99 14.04 -2.70
N CYS A 178 3.92 13.10 -2.72
CA CYS A 178 5.36 13.39 -2.77
C CYS A 178 5.79 14.28 -3.96
N SER A 179 5.00 14.31 -5.03
CA SER A 179 5.22 15.16 -6.21
C SER A 179 4.58 16.54 -6.14
N GLU A 180 3.80 16.83 -5.10
CA GLU A 180 3.02 18.07 -4.97
C GLU A 180 3.57 18.94 -3.83
N ASN A 181 3.46 20.25 -4.00
CA ASN A 181 3.87 21.24 -3.01
C ASN A 181 2.76 21.46 -1.97
N SER A 182 3.15 21.88 -0.76
CA SER A 182 2.20 22.33 0.24
C SER A 182 2.74 23.46 1.10
N SER A 183 1.82 24.25 1.66
CA SER A 183 2.14 25.27 2.64
C SER A 183 1.21 25.13 3.84
N ASN A 184 1.79 25.02 5.04
CA ASN A 184 1.03 24.91 6.28
C ASN A 184 1.75 25.67 7.41
N GLY A 185 1.06 26.63 8.04
CA GLY A 185 1.59 27.33 9.22
C GLY A 185 2.91 28.08 8.98
N GLY A 186 3.13 28.59 7.76
CA GLY A 186 4.37 29.27 7.37
C GLY A 186 5.49 28.34 6.88
N ASN A 187 5.35 27.02 7.03
CA ASN A 187 6.25 26.05 6.42
C ASN A 187 5.82 25.73 4.99
N THR A 188 6.76 25.75 4.05
CA THR A 188 6.54 25.33 2.67
C THR A 188 7.33 24.08 2.37
N ILE A 189 6.63 23.02 1.99
CA ILE A 189 7.21 21.76 1.54
C ILE A 189 7.11 21.71 0.02
N THR A 190 8.24 21.48 -0.63
CA THR A 190 8.32 21.35 -2.08
C THR A 190 8.33 19.88 -2.46
N GLY A 191 7.36 19.45 -3.27
CA GLY A 191 7.33 18.11 -3.85
C GLY A 191 8.45 17.91 -4.87
N VAL A 192 8.81 16.66 -5.13
CA VAL A 192 9.76 16.28 -6.18
C VAL A 192 9.00 15.58 -7.29
N GLU A 193 9.10 16.11 -8.51
CA GLU A 193 8.42 15.54 -9.67
C GLU A 193 8.71 14.04 -9.82
N ASN A 194 7.68 13.27 -10.20
CA ASN A 194 7.74 11.82 -10.34
C ASN A 194 8.12 11.03 -9.07
N CYS A 195 8.21 11.69 -7.91
CA CYS A 195 8.51 11.01 -6.66
C CYS A 195 7.29 10.21 -6.16
N VAL A 196 7.47 8.91 -5.97
CA VAL A 196 6.42 8.00 -5.46
C VAL A 196 6.66 7.54 -4.03
N SER A 197 7.81 7.85 -3.45
CA SER A 197 8.10 7.60 -2.04
C SER A 197 9.02 8.67 -1.51
N CYS A 198 8.63 9.30 -0.40
CA CYS A 198 9.38 10.42 0.16
C CYS A 198 9.23 10.52 1.68
N ALA A 199 10.12 11.30 2.29
CA ALA A 199 9.97 11.81 3.65
C ALA A 199 9.85 13.35 3.66
N PRO A 200 8.99 13.92 4.51
CA PRO A 200 8.92 15.36 4.68
C PRO A 200 10.19 15.91 5.35
N PRO A 201 10.59 17.16 5.06
CA PRO A 201 11.65 17.85 5.79
C PRO A 201 11.20 18.20 7.21
N SER A 202 12.15 18.52 8.12
CA SER A 202 11.84 18.99 9.48
C SER A 202 11.33 20.44 9.56
N GLY A 203 11.26 21.14 8.44
CA GLY A 203 10.83 22.54 8.34
C GLY A 203 10.40 22.86 6.92
N SER A 204 10.76 24.03 6.40
CA SER A 204 10.58 24.33 4.97
C SER A 204 11.68 23.67 4.13
N GLY A 205 11.32 23.16 2.96
CA GLY A 205 12.28 22.55 2.04
C GLY A 205 11.67 21.48 1.14
N PRO A 206 12.48 20.88 0.26
CA PRO A 206 12.01 19.79 -0.57
C PRO A 206 11.81 18.51 0.25
N VAL A 207 10.89 17.65 -0.19
CA VAL A 207 10.81 16.28 0.31
C VAL A 207 12.08 15.52 -0.06
N THR A 208 12.51 14.61 0.82
CA THR A 208 13.56 13.65 0.47
C THR A 208 12.93 12.55 -0.35
N CYS A 209 13.22 12.51 -1.65
CA CYS A 209 12.69 11.46 -2.53
C CYS A 209 13.53 10.19 -2.46
N TYR A 210 12.89 9.05 -2.19
CA TYR A 210 13.53 7.73 -2.15
C TYR A 210 13.36 6.94 -3.45
N VAL A 211 12.22 7.13 -4.13
CA VAL A 211 11.88 6.40 -5.35
C VAL A 211 11.16 7.33 -6.31
N THR A 212 11.63 7.38 -7.55
CA THR A 212 10.97 8.08 -8.65
C THR A 212 10.38 7.07 -9.63
N GLN A 213 9.22 7.39 -10.20
CA GLN A 213 8.83 6.80 -11.48
C GLN A 213 9.80 7.35 -12.52
N THR A 214 10.80 6.58 -12.93
CA THR A 214 11.58 6.97 -14.11
C THR A 214 10.60 7.11 -15.27
N PRO A 215 10.58 8.23 -16.02
CA PRO A 215 9.97 8.17 -17.34
C PRO A 215 10.63 6.99 -18.06
N THR A 216 9.83 6.18 -18.74
CA THR A 216 10.28 5.12 -19.63
C THR A 216 11.45 5.68 -20.44
N VAL A 217 12.68 5.26 -20.11
CA VAL A 217 13.87 5.76 -20.78
C VAL A 217 13.80 5.20 -22.19
N ASP A 218 13.41 6.04 -23.14
CA ASP A 218 13.69 5.81 -24.56
C ASP A 218 15.23 5.70 -24.66
N PRO A 219 15.81 4.60 -25.19
CA PRO A 219 17.25 4.37 -25.20
C PRO A 219 18.08 5.36 -26.04
N THR A 220 17.49 6.43 -26.59
CA THR A 220 18.10 7.22 -27.67
C THR A 220 18.37 8.71 -27.42
N ASP A 221 18.20 9.27 -26.22
CA ASP A 221 18.49 10.70 -25.98
C ASP A 221 19.69 10.95 -25.01
N PRO A 222 20.77 11.62 -25.46
CA PRO A 222 21.90 11.98 -24.61
C PRO A 222 21.60 13.28 -23.84
N SER A 223 20.90 13.18 -22.70
CA SER A 223 20.65 14.33 -21.83
C SER A 223 21.51 14.29 -20.56
N THR A 224 22.38 15.29 -20.45
CA THR A 224 23.33 15.52 -19.37
C THR A 224 22.67 16.20 -18.17
N ASN A 225 22.28 15.44 -17.16
CA ASN A 225 22.20 15.91 -15.77
C ASN A 225 22.50 14.74 -14.82
N LYS A 226 23.79 14.47 -14.67
CA LYS A 226 24.32 13.38 -13.85
C LYS A 226 24.46 13.87 -12.40
N GLY A 227 23.38 13.73 -11.62
CA GLY A 227 23.36 13.95 -10.17
C GLY A 227 22.91 12.74 -9.36
N GLY A 228 22.70 11.58 -9.99
CA GLY A 228 22.31 10.34 -9.31
C GLY A 228 23.54 9.50 -8.97
N LEU A 229 23.81 9.33 -7.67
CA LEU A 229 24.76 8.32 -7.19
C LEU A 229 24.29 6.94 -7.66
N SER A 230 25.13 6.30 -8.47
CA SER A 230 24.91 4.95 -8.98
C SER A 230 24.54 4.00 -7.84
N SER A 231 23.44 3.27 -8.01
CA SER A 231 22.97 2.20 -7.13
C SER A 231 23.97 1.04 -6.96
N GLY A 232 25.18 1.14 -7.54
CA GLY A 232 26.32 0.26 -7.26
C GLY A 232 27.17 0.64 -6.02
N ALA A 233 26.94 1.78 -5.36
CA ALA A 233 27.74 2.21 -4.20
C ALA A 233 27.16 1.82 -2.82
N ILE A 234 25.94 1.29 -2.74
CA ILE A 234 25.23 1.03 -1.47
C ILE A 234 25.33 -0.45 -1.02
N ALA A 235 26.16 -1.26 -1.69
CA ALA A 235 26.48 -2.63 -1.25
C ALA A 235 27.79 -2.75 -0.44
N GLY A 236 28.53 -1.66 -0.23
CA GLY A 236 29.84 -1.69 0.44
C GLY A 236 29.86 -1.21 1.89
N ILE A 237 28.88 -0.41 2.33
CA ILE A 237 28.97 0.30 3.62
C ILE A 237 28.41 -0.54 4.78
N SER A 238 27.46 -1.44 4.53
CA SER A 238 26.88 -2.29 5.59
C SER A 238 27.83 -3.36 6.11
N VAL A 239 28.84 -3.78 5.34
CA VAL A 239 29.81 -4.80 5.79
C VAL A 239 30.94 -4.17 6.61
N ALA A 240 31.32 -2.92 6.31
CA ALA A 240 32.36 -2.22 7.07
C ALA A 240 31.90 -1.89 8.50
N VAL A 241 30.65 -1.46 8.69
CA VAL A 241 30.12 -1.12 10.02
C VAL A 241 29.99 -2.36 10.90
N ILE A 242 29.53 -3.50 10.35
CA ILE A 242 29.42 -4.76 11.12
C ILE A 242 30.82 -5.30 11.49
N ALA A 243 31.82 -5.18 10.62
CA ALA A 243 33.19 -5.58 10.95
C ALA A 243 33.82 -4.69 12.05
N VAL A 244 33.56 -3.39 12.04
CA VAL A 244 34.07 -2.45 13.05
C VAL A 244 33.38 -2.65 14.40
N VAL A 245 32.06 -2.84 14.42
CA VAL A 245 31.31 -3.10 15.67
C VAL A 245 31.61 -4.49 16.22
N GLY A 246 31.73 -5.52 15.35
CA GLY A 246 32.14 -6.86 15.76
C GLY A 246 33.58 -6.92 16.28
N GLY A 247 34.49 -6.18 15.66
CA GLY A 247 35.87 -6.03 16.12
C GLY A 247 36.00 -5.30 17.46
N LEU A 248 35.23 -4.22 17.66
CA LEU A 248 35.19 -3.48 18.93
C LEU A 248 34.60 -4.31 20.08
N VAL A 249 33.51 -5.03 19.85
CA VAL A 249 32.89 -5.90 20.86
C VAL A 249 33.80 -7.08 21.19
N GLY A 250 34.44 -7.69 20.17
CA GLY A 250 35.41 -8.77 20.38
C GLY A 250 36.65 -8.32 21.16
N PHE A 251 37.19 -7.15 20.85
CA PHE A 251 38.33 -6.57 21.57
C PHE A 251 37.98 -6.20 23.01
N LEU A 252 36.80 -5.65 23.26
CA LEU A 252 36.35 -5.33 24.63
C LEU A 252 36.11 -6.60 25.46
N CYS A 253 35.48 -7.63 24.89
CA CYS A 253 35.30 -8.92 25.57
C CYS A 253 36.64 -9.59 25.88
N TRP A 254 37.60 -9.60 24.94
CA TRP A 254 38.96 -10.09 25.22
C TRP A 254 39.63 -9.28 26.32
N TRP A 255 39.59 -7.94 26.22
CA TRP A 255 40.27 -7.06 27.17
C TRP A 255 39.77 -7.25 28.60
N PHE A 256 38.45 -7.32 28.80
CA PHE A 256 37.88 -7.53 30.13
C PHE A 256 38.10 -8.94 30.68
N ILE A 257 38.09 -9.98 29.83
CA ILE A 257 38.28 -11.37 30.26
C ILE A 257 39.76 -11.67 30.54
N CYS A 258 40.69 -11.15 29.73
CA CYS A 258 42.12 -11.45 29.85
C CYS A 258 42.91 -10.51 30.78
N ARG A 259 42.45 -9.28 31.06
CA ARG A 259 43.09 -8.43 32.09
C ARG A 259 42.67 -8.77 33.52
N GLY A 260 41.61 -9.56 33.73
CA GLY A 260 41.19 -9.99 35.07
C GLY A 260 42.01 -11.15 35.65
N LYS A 261 43.04 -11.63 34.94
CA LYS A 261 43.83 -12.79 35.35
C LYS A 261 45.34 -12.58 35.10
N ALA A 262 45.84 -11.41 35.48
CA ALA A 262 47.25 -11.12 35.73
C ALA A 262 47.36 -10.31 37.03
#